data_AF-A0A7W0LR27-F1
#
_entry.id   AF-A0A7W0LR27-F1
#
_cell.length_a   1.000
_cell.length_b   1.000
_cell.length_c   1.000
_cell.angle_alpha   90.00
_cell.angle_beta   90.00
_cell.angle_gamma   90.00
#
_symmetry.space_group_name_H-M   'P 1'
#
loop_
_entity.id
_entity.type
_entity.pdbx_description
1 polymer ?
#
loop_
_entity_poly.entity_id
_entity_poly.type
_entity_poly.pdbx_seq_one_letter_code
_entity_poly.pdbx_strand_id
1 'polypeptide(L)'
;MAVCALAVLAFTSCSGGDDDKAAPTTAATGSSTTMRPVDTSFTGQNSTEFCNLARTYKERSTAVGPNATPAQLRTVAREGQTAIAQAVNAAPAEIKGDVQVLATSFGSFLAELEKVNFEVAKLPPTAVGQLSAPEFQASTTRFQAYTRTVCGLS
;
A
#
# COMPACT_ATOMS: atom_id res chain seq x y z
N MET A 1 -30.44 28.82 -8.83
CA MET A 1 -31.06 29.04 -7.51
C MET A 1 -32.40 28.35 -7.48
N ALA A 2 -32.54 27.29 -6.70
CA ALA A 2 -33.82 26.72 -6.30
C ALA A 2 -33.62 26.10 -4.91
N VAL A 3 -34.45 26.57 -3.99
CA VAL A 3 -34.43 26.31 -2.55
C VAL A 3 -35.57 25.36 -2.24
N CYS A 4 -35.33 24.30 -1.48
CA CYS A 4 -36.34 23.52 -0.73
C CYS A 4 -35.59 22.88 0.45
N ALA A 5 -35.54 23.51 1.63
CA ALA A 5 -36.59 23.57 2.66
C ALA A 5 -36.73 22.25 3.46
N LEU A 6 -36.10 22.26 4.64
CA LEU A 6 -36.48 21.69 5.94
C LEU A 6 -37.64 20.69 6.03
N ALA A 7 -37.36 19.54 6.66
CA ALA A 7 -38.29 18.90 7.61
C ALA A 7 -37.51 18.18 8.73
N VAL A 8 -37.62 18.75 9.93
CA VAL A 8 -37.20 18.16 11.21
C VAL A 8 -38.30 17.21 11.66
N LEU A 9 -37.96 15.95 11.96
CA LEU A 9 -38.84 15.04 12.69
C LEU A 9 -38.11 14.59 13.96
N ALA A 10 -38.43 15.27 15.05
CA ALA A 10 -38.16 14.81 16.40
C ALA A 10 -39.30 13.88 16.84
N PHE A 11 -38.97 12.63 17.17
CA PHE A 11 -39.84 11.77 17.98
C PHE A 11 -39.22 11.63 19.36
N THR A 12 -40.00 11.98 20.36
CA THR A 12 -39.72 11.86 21.80
C THR A 12 -40.47 10.66 22.39
N SER A 13 -40.06 10.28 23.61
CA SER A 13 -40.58 9.21 24.49
C SER A 13 -40.05 7.80 24.15
N CYS A 14 -39.77 6.91 25.10
CA CYS A 14 -40.22 6.72 26.49
C CYS A 14 -39.12 5.89 27.20
N SER A 15 -38.64 6.26 28.39
CA SER A 15 -39.02 5.68 29.70
C SER A 15 -38.66 4.20 29.91
N GLY A 16 -37.93 3.91 30.99
CA GLY A 16 -37.95 2.62 31.68
C GLY A 16 -36.68 1.78 31.57
N GLY A 17 -35.91 1.71 32.66
CA GLY A 17 -34.88 0.69 32.87
C GLY A 17 -35.47 -0.62 33.39
N ASP A 18 -34.81 -1.74 33.09
CA ASP A 18 -34.25 -2.70 34.04
C ASP A 18 -33.50 -3.80 33.25
N ASP A 19 -32.49 -4.37 33.90
CA ASP A 19 -31.55 -5.40 33.46
C ASP A 19 -32.14 -6.57 32.67
N ASP A 20 -31.54 -6.89 31.51
CA ASP A 20 -31.43 -8.29 31.11
C ASP A 20 -30.25 -8.55 30.16
N LYS A 21 -29.56 -9.65 30.47
CA LYS A 21 -28.33 -10.15 29.85
C LYS A 21 -28.47 -10.32 28.34
N ALA A 22 -27.76 -9.50 27.57
CA ALA A 22 -27.36 -9.84 26.22
C ALA A 22 -25.90 -10.34 26.24
N ALA A 23 -25.71 -11.58 25.82
CA ALA A 23 -24.40 -12.19 25.61
C ALA A 23 -23.51 -11.27 24.75
N PRO A 24 -22.18 -11.23 24.97
CA PRO A 24 -21.30 -10.53 24.05
C PRO A 24 -21.36 -11.26 22.71
N THR A 25 -22.07 -10.65 21.76
CA THR A 25 -21.88 -10.94 20.35
C THR A 25 -20.42 -10.62 20.05
N THR A 26 -19.60 -11.66 19.97
CA THR A 26 -18.25 -11.59 19.41
C THR A 26 -18.40 -10.98 18.02
N ALA A 27 -18.10 -9.69 17.92
CA ALA A 27 -17.98 -9.01 16.65
C ALA A 27 -16.92 -9.79 15.86
N ALA A 28 -17.33 -10.39 14.76
CA ALA A 28 -16.40 -10.91 13.79
C ALA A 28 -15.46 -9.77 13.44
N THR A 29 -14.17 -9.94 13.77
CA THR A 29 -13.07 -9.16 13.23
C THR A 29 -12.99 -9.49 11.74
N GLY A 30 -13.95 -8.98 10.98
CA GLY A 30 -13.82 -8.86 9.54
C GLY A 30 -12.78 -7.79 9.32
N SER A 31 -11.56 -8.19 8.96
CA SER A 31 -10.62 -7.32 8.28
C SER A 31 -11.30 -6.82 7.01
N SER A 32 -12.07 -5.76 7.14
CA SER A 32 -12.53 -4.98 6.01
C SER A 32 -11.30 -4.21 5.55
N THR A 33 -10.67 -4.69 4.48
CA THR A 33 -9.70 -3.92 3.70
C THR A 33 -10.47 -2.78 3.04
N THR A 34 -10.87 -1.79 3.84
CA THR A 34 -11.45 -0.55 3.35
C THR A 34 -10.34 0.17 2.61
N MET A 35 -10.55 0.39 1.31
CA MET A 35 -9.61 1.12 0.46
C MET A 35 -9.27 2.45 1.14
N ARG A 36 -7.99 2.62 1.50
CA ARG A 36 -7.54 3.84 2.18
C ARG A 36 -7.71 5.01 1.20
N PRO A 37 -8.33 6.14 1.62
CA PRO A 37 -8.39 7.33 0.78
C PRO A 37 -7.00 7.76 0.32
N VAL A 38 -6.90 8.25 -0.92
CA VAL A 38 -5.66 8.83 -1.46
C VAL A 38 -5.49 10.23 -0.87
N ASP A 39 -5.09 10.28 0.40
CA ASP A 39 -4.62 11.48 1.06
C ASP A 39 -3.11 11.60 0.86
N THR A 40 -2.68 12.71 0.27
CA THR A 40 -1.29 13.04 -0.04
C THR A 40 -0.76 14.21 0.79
N SER A 41 -1.50 14.61 1.82
CA SER A 41 -1.02 15.54 2.84
C SER A 41 -0.13 14.81 3.84
N PHE A 42 1.14 15.19 3.90
CA PHE A 42 2.15 14.56 4.75
C PHE A 42 2.82 15.61 5.61
N THR A 43 3.09 15.28 6.87
CA THR A 43 3.87 16.15 7.75
C THR A 43 5.37 15.93 7.57
N GLY A 44 5.75 14.74 7.11
CA GLY A 44 7.15 14.35 6.90
C GLY A 44 7.92 14.08 8.18
N GLN A 45 7.25 13.95 9.33
CA GLN A 45 7.88 13.61 10.59
C GLN A 45 8.62 12.26 10.52
N ASN A 46 9.83 12.23 11.10
CA ASN A 46 10.68 11.03 11.19
C ASN A 46 11.03 10.40 9.82
N SER A 47 11.17 11.22 8.77
CA SER A 47 11.35 10.77 7.39
C SER A 47 12.81 10.62 6.94
N THR A 48 13.79 11.11 7.71
CA THR A 48 15.19 11.25 7.28
C THR A 48 15.81 9.93 6.81
N GLU A 49 15.67 8.85 7.58
CA GLU A 49 16.23 7.54 7.21
C GLU A 49 15.59 7.00 5.92
N PHE A 50 14.26 7.01 5.86
CA PHE A 50 13.50 6.59 4.70
C PHE A 50 13.87 7.39 3.44
N CYS A 51 13.97 8.72 3.55
CA CYS A 51 14.31 9.57 2.42
C CYS A 51 15.77 9.37 1.94
N ASN A 52 16.70 9.10 2.86
CA ASN A 52 18.07 8.75 2.49
C ASN A 52 18.12 7.42 1.74
N LEU A 53 17.41 6.40 2.22
CA LEU A 53 17.29 5.11 1.52
C LEU A 53 16.66 5.28 0.15
N ALA A 54 15.56 6.04 0.05
CA ALA A 54 14.89 6.30 -1.22
C ALA A 54 15.82 6.99 -2.23
N ARG A 55 16.68 7.92 -1.78
CA ARG A 55 17.70 8.55 -2.63
C ARG A 55 18.75 7.56 -3.11
N THR A 56 19.31 6.77 -2.20
CA THR A 56 20.29 5.73 -2.55
C THR A 56 19.72 4.75 -3.57
N TYR A 57 18.48 4.31 -3.39
CA TYR A 57 17.86 3.39 -4.34
C TYR A 57 17.50 4.03 -5.67
N LYS A 58 17.12 5.31 -5.69
CA LYS A 58 16.93 6.07 -6.93
C LYS A 58 18.23 6.19 -7.74
N GLU A 59 19.37 6.41 -7.08
CA GLU A 59 20.68 6.50 -7.73
C GLU A 59 21.16 5.13 -8.24
N ARG A 60 20.83 4.06 -7.50
CA ARG A 60 21.25 2.68 -7.81
C ARG A 60 20.27 1.91 -8.67
N SER A 61 19.05 2.43 -8.91
CA SER A 61 18.04 1.70 -9.66
C SER A 61 18.47 1.55 -11.12
N THR A 62 18.90 0.35 -11.47
CA THR A 62 19.16 -0.01 -12.86
C THR A 62 17.84 -0.37 -13.51
N ALA A 63 17.41 0.40 -14.52
CA ALA A 63 16.21 0.05 -15.28
C ALA A 63 16.44 -1.30 -15.98
N VAL A 64 15.54 -2.24 -15.73
CA VAL A 64 15.57 -3.56 -16.38
C VAL A 64 14.77 -3.42 -17.68
N GLY A 65 15.46 -3.51 -18.81
CA GLY A 65 14.83 -3.37 -20.12
C GLY A 65 13.96 -4.59 -20.49
N PRO A 66 13.12 -4.47 -21.52
CA PRO A 66 12.26 -5.57 -21.99
C PRO A 66 13.03 -6.82 -22.45
N ASN A 67 14.34 -6.68 -22.73
CA ASN A 67 15.22 -7.77 -23.16
C ASN A 67 16.10 -8.33 -22.03
N ALA A 68 15.72 -8.12 -20.77
CA ALA A 68 16.50 -8.59 -19.64
C ALA A 68 16.57 -10.12 -19.59
N THR A 69 17.78 -10.62 -19.39
CA THR A 69 18.03 -12.06 -19.22
C THR A 69 17.50 -12.53 -17.86
N PRO A 70 17.17 -13.84 -17.71
CA PRO A 70 16.80 -14.40 -16.41
C PRO A 70 17.85 -14.17 -15.31
N ALA A 71 19.14 -14.12 -15.68
CA ALA A 71 20.21 -13.81 -14.74
C ALA A 71 20.14 -12.35 -14.24
N GLN A 72 19.93 -11.38 -15.14
CA GLN A 72 19.75 -9.98 -14.77
C GLN A 72 18.50 -9.78 -13.90
N LEU A 73 17.38 -10.42 -14.27
CA LEU A 73 16.14 -10.37 -13.48
C LEU A 73 16.34 -10.94 -12.07
N ARG A 74 17.08 -12.04 -11.93
CA ARG A 74 17.40 -12.63 -10.62
C ARG A 74 18.25 -11.70 -9.76
N THR A 75 19.25 -11.04 -10.35
CA THR A 75 20.07 -10.05 -9.63
C THR A 75 19.22 -8.89 -9.14
N VAL A 76 18.43 -8.28 -10.02
CA VAL A 76 17.58 -7.14 -9.67
C VAL A 76 16.48 -7.53 -8.68
N ALA A 77 15.94 -8.75 -8.77
CA ALA A 77 14.96 -9.25 -7.80
C ALA A 77 15.55 -9.34 -6.38
N ARG A 78 16.80 -9.82 -6.23
CA ARG A 78 17.47 -9.90 -4.92
C ARG A 78 17.77 -8.51 -4.35
N GLU A 79 18.23 -7.60 -5.20
CA GLU A 79 18.44 -6.20 -4.82
C GLU A 79 17.11 -5.53 -4.41
N GLY A 80 16.05 -5.78 -5.18
CA GLY A 80 14.70 -5.29 -4.90
C GLY A 80 14.13 -5.83 -3.58
N GLN A 81 14.27 -7.13 -3.30
CA GLN A 81 13.86 -7.71 -2.01
C GLN A 81 14.55 -7.04 -0.83
N THR A 82 15.86 -6.81 -0.95
CA THR A 82 16.64 -6.11 0.08
C THR A 82 16.15 -4.67 0.26
N ALA A 83 15.93 -3.95 -0.85
CA ALA A 83 15.42 -2.58 -0.85
C ALA A 83 14.04 -2.46 -0.20
N ILE A 84 13.13 -3.37 -0.56
CA ILE A 84 11.78 -3.44 -0.02
C ILE A 84 11.83 -3.66 1.50
N ALA A 85 12.65 -4.61 1.97
CA ALA A 85 12.78 -4.89 3.40
C ALA A 85 13.31 -3.68 4.17
N GLN A 86 14.32 -2.99 3.64
CA GLN A 86 14.85 -1.76 4.26
C GLN A 86 13.81 -0.64 4.26
N ALA A 87 13.08 -0.46 3.15
CA ALA A 87 12.04 0.54 3.04
C ALA A 87 10.90 0.31 4.05
N VAL A 88 10.43 -0.93 4.23
CA VAL A 88 9.38 -1.28 5.21
C VAL A 88 9.82 -0.95 6.64
N ASN A 89 11.09 -1.21 6.96
CA ASN A 89 11.64 -0.96 8.29
C ASN A 89 11.80 0.54 8.59
N ALA A 90 12.32 1.31 7.63
CA ALA A 90 12.57 2.74 7.79
C ALA A 90 11.32 3.60 7.56
N ALA A 91 10.25 3.06 6.96
CA ALA A 91 9.08 3.85 6.60
C ALA A 91 8.42 4.52 7.82
N PRO A 92 8.21 5.85 7.78
CA PRO A 92 7.49 6.57 8.82
C PRO A 92 6.01 6.17 8.85
N ALA A 93 5.36 6.36 9.99
CA ALA A 93 3.99 5.90 10.24
C ALA A 93 2.98 6.39 9.17
N GLU A 94 3.18 7.59 8.62
CA GLU A 94 2.29 8.20 7.60
C GLU A 94 2.23 7.42 6.28
N ILE A 95 3.30 6.69 5.93
CA ILE A 95 3.41 5.94 4.66
C ILE A 95 3.69 4.44 4.87
N LYS A 96 3.90 3.97 6.11
CA LYS A 96 4.27 2.58 6.40
C LYS A 96 3.26 1.56 5.85
N GLY A 97 1.97 1.85 5.95
CA GLY A 97 0.93 1.01 5.38
C GLY A 97 1.04 0.88 3.86
N ASP A 98 1.26 2.00 3.16
CA ASP A 98 1.43 2.02 1.71
C ASP A 98 2.70 1.23 1.29
N VAL A 99 3.81 1.41 2.02
CA VAL A 99 5.06 0.66 1.78
C VAL A 99 4.87 -0.84 2.00
N GLN A 100 4.06 -1.26 2.98
CA GLN A 100 3.74 -2.68 3.22
C GLN A 100 2.90 -3.30 2.10
N VAL A 101 1.94 -2.55 1.54
CA VAL A 101 1.16 -2.99 0.37
C VAL A 101 2.10 -3.20 -0.83
N LEU A 102 2.94 -2.21 -1.13
CA LEU A 102 3.91 -2.32 -2.23
C LEU A 102 4.85 -3.51 -2.01
N ALA A 103 5.37 -3.67 -0.79
CA ALA A 103 6.24 -4.78 -0.43
C ALA A 103 5.59 -6.14 -0.66
N THR A 104 4.33 -6.29 -0.26
CA THR A 104 3.55 -7.51 -0.43
C THR A 104 3.33 -7.83 -1.89
N SER A 105 2.82 -6.87 -2.67
CA SER A 105 2.53 -7.08 -4.10
C SER A 105 3.79 -7.40 -4.91
N PHE A 106 4.90 -6.69 -4.67
CA PHE A 106 6.17 -7.01 -5.32
C PHE A 106 6.75 -8.35 -4.86
N GLY A 107 6.64 -8.67 -3.56
CA GLY A 107 7.06 -9.96 -3.03
C GLY A 107 6.34 -11.14 -3.70
N SER A 108 5.01 -11.04 -3.86
CA SER A 108 4.22 -12.03 -4.57
C SER A 108 4.61 -12.15 -6.04
N PHE A 109 4.83 -11.03 -6.75
CA PHE A 109 5.27 -11.06 -8.14
C PHE A 109 6.66 -11.71 -8.31
N LEU A 110 7.62 -11.38 -7.42
CA LEU A 110 8.95 -11.99 -7.45
C LEU A 110 8.91 -13.48 -7.15
N ALA A 111 8.02 -13.94 -6.27
CA ALA A 111 7.81 -15.37 -6.01
C ALA A 111 7.26 -16.10 -7.25
N GLU A 112 6.37 -15.49 -8.03
CA GLU A 112 5.92 -16.06 -9.31
C GLU A 112 7.06 -16.13 -10.34
N LEU A 113 7.90 -15.10 -10.42
CA LEU A 113 9.10 -15.12 -11.27
C LEU A 113 10.05 -16.25 -10.87
N GLU A 114 10.26 -16.46 -9.58
CA GLU A 114 11.13 -17.52 -9.07
C GLU A 114 10.62 -18.92 -9.47
N LYS A 115 9.30 -19.17 -9.39
CA LYS A 115 8.67 -20.45 -9.82
C LYS A 115 8.97 -20.80 -11.28
N VAL A 116 9.15 -19.79 -12.13
CA VAL A 116 9.45 -19.96 -13.56
C VAL A 116 10.92 -19.69 -13.89
N ASN A 117 11.81 -19.74 -12.89
CA ASN A 117 13.26 -19.49 -13.05
C ASN A 117 13.60 -18.13 -13.68
N PHE A 118 12.77 -17.12 -13.45
CA PHE A 118 12.85 -15.77 -14.03
C PHE A 118 12.65 -15.72 -15.56
N GLU A 119 12.01 -16.74 -16.14
CA GLU A 119 11.59 -16.72 -17.54
C GLU A 119 10.23 -16.02 -17.67
N VAL A 120 10.23 -14.72 -17.96
CA VAL A 120 9.01 -13.88 -18.06
C VAL A 120 7.97 -14.46 -19.03
N ALA A 121 8.41 -15.08 -20.15
CA ALA A 121 7.53 -15.71 -21.13
C ALA A 121 6.73 -16.90 -20.58
N LYS A 122 7.13 -17.46 -19.44
CA LYS A 122 6.44 -18.58 -18.76
C LYS A 122 5.52 -18.13 -17.63
N LEU A 123 5.49 -16.84 -17.30
CA LEU A 123 4.61 -16.33 -16.25
C LEU A 123 3.13 -16.43 -16.68
N PRO A 124 2.24 -16.90 -15.79
CA PRO A 124 0.82 -16.81 -16.05
C PRO A 124 0.38 -15.33 -16.01
N PRO A 125 -0.64 -14.93 -16.80
CA PRO A 125 -1.16 -13.56 -16.76
C PRO A 125 -1.64 -13.11 -15.37
N THR A 126 -2.04 -14.07 -14.53
CA THR A 126 -2.46 -13.82 -13.14
C THR A 126 -1.31 -13.40 -12.23
N ALA A 127 -0.04 -13.67 -12.60
CA ALA A 127 1.13 -13.34 -11.78
C ALA A 127 1.30 -11.84 -11.53
N VAL A 128 0.79 -10.98 -12.42
CA VAL A 128 0.83 -9.51 -12.29
C VAL A 128 -0.45 -8.92 -11.72
N GLY A 129 -1.46 -9.74 -11.39
CA GLY A 129 -2.77 -9.26 -10.95
C GLY A 129 -2.74 -8.40 -9.68
N GLN A 130 -1.79 -8.64 -8.78
CA GLN A 130 -1.63 -7.80 -7.59
C GLN A 130 -1.03 -6.42 -7.88
N LEU A 131 -0.29 -6.29 -8.99
CA LEU A 131 0.27 -5.02 -9.44
C LEU A 131 -0.78 -4.14 -10.15
N SER A 132 -1.94 -4.71 -10.51
CA SER A 132 -3.08 -3.97 -11.06
C SER A 132 -4.20 -3.74 -10.05
N ALA A 133 -4.05 -4.23 -8.82
CA ALA A 133 -5.06 -4.05 -7.77
C ALA A 133 -5.24 -2.56 -7.40
N PRO A 134 -6.47 -2.10 -7.13
CA PRO A 134 -6.72 -0.70 -6.76
C PRO A 134 -5.93 -0.24 -5.54
N GLU A 135 -5.74 -1.12 -4.55
CA GLU A 135 -4.95 -0.82 -3.35
C GLU A 135 -3.47 -0.59 -3.66
N PHE A 136 -2.89 -1.39 -4.58
CA PHE A 136 -1.52 -1.20 -5.04
C PHE A 136 -1.37 0.14 -5.78
N GLN A 137 -2.34 0.49 -6.62
CA GLN A 137 -2.36 1.78 -7.33
C GLN A 137 -2.43 2.96 -6.34
N ALA A 138 -3.37 2.91 -5.39
CA ALA A 138 -3.51 3.93 -4.36
C ALA A 138 -2.23 4.09 -3.52
N SER A 139 -1.65 2.97 -3.08
CA SER A 139 -0.39 2.94 -2.31
C SER A 139 0.77 3.48 -3.14
N THR A 140 0.83 3.16 -4.43
CA THR A 140 1.83 3.70 -5.36
C THR A 140 1.70 5.21 -5.48
N THR A 141 0.49 5.73 -5.65
CA THR A 141 0.24 7.18 -5.74
C THR A 141 0.66 7.89 -4.45
N ARG A 142 0.29 7.36 -3.28
CA ARG A 142 0.69 7.93 -1.98
C ARG A 142 2.20 7.87 -1.78
N PHE A 143 2.84 6.75 -2.11
CA PHE A 143 4.29 6.58 -2.04
C PHE A 143 5.04 7.58 -2.95
N GLN A 144 4.60 7.74 -4.21
CA GLN A 144 5.17 8.71 -5.13
C GLN A 144 4.97 10.15 -4.65
N ALA A 145 3.79 10.48 -4.14
CA ALA A 145 3.53 11.80 -3.56
C ALA A 145 4.48 12.05 -2.37
N TYR A 146 4.61 11.10 -1.45
CA TYR A 146 5.48 11.21 -0.27
C TYR A 146 6.94 11.41 -0.66
N THR A 147 7.47 10.57 -1.54
CA THR A 147 8.86 10.67 -2.01
C THR A 147 9.14 11.99 -2.73
N ARG A 148 8.16 12.55 -3.44
CA ARG A 148 8.28 13.86 -4.07
C ARG A 148 8.21 15.02 -3.06
N THR A 149 7.18 15.06 -2.23
CA THR A 149 6.88 16.24 -1.39
C THR A 149 7.71 16.26 -0.10
N VAL A 150 7.98 15.10 0.50
CA VAL A 150 8.74 14.97 1.75
C VAL A 150 10.22 14.74 1.46
N CYS A 151 10.55 13.81 0.55
CA CYS A 151 11.96 13.46 0.29
C CYS A 151 12.63 14.29 -0.80
N GLY A 152 11.88 15.10 -1.56
CA GLY A 152 12.39 15.93 -2.63
C GLY A 152 12.87 15.14 -3.86
N LEU A 153 12.34 13.94 -4.10
CA LEU A 153 12.76 13.06 -5.19
C LEU A 153 11.82 13.21 -6.40
N SER A 154 12.38 13.50 -7.60
CA SER A 154 11.64 13.59 -8.88
C SER A 154 11.99 12.53 -9.91
#